data_AF-A0A0L0AJE0-F1
#
_entry.id   AF-A0A0L0AJE0-F1
#
_cell.length_a   1.000
_cell.length_b   1.000
_cell.length_c   1.000
_cell.angle_alpha   90.00
_cell.angle_beta   90.00
_cell.angle_gamma   90.00
#
_symmetry.space_group_name_H-M   'P 1'
#
loop_
_entity.id
_entity.type
_entity.pdbx_description
1 polymer ?
#
loop_
_entity_poly.entity_id
_entity_poly.type
_entity_poly.pdbx_seq_one_letter_code
_entity_poly.pdbx_strand_id
1 'polypeptide(L)'
;MLAELSQEPASDTSYFIDDTYSDSELIIGLVGTIGTDLPEVSKLIGDRLKIFGYETCTIKVSTDVIASIGSPADTTHQYDRISSFMEEGNRLRGKSKDNAILALGAAVQINKLRSESAPMRRRAFIINSLKSPAEVERLRKIYSDGFFLVGVHADLTRRHEYLVKDLSMTEEQASRLIERDADERDEHGQHTRNTYHLSDFFIDYNGNSDSLKKQTWRILDLLFGRPYITPTFDEYAMFMAFSASLRSADLSRQVGAVLTKHRCIIATGANDVPKAHGGLYWPEKDPDTHGIVDAPDGRDYMRGQDSNAIQKRLIIDDILAVVPQEYHQELAPLIRRSKIKDITEYGRVVHAEMEALLSSARSGVNCSGSDLYCTTFPCHNCAKHIVAAGIKRVVYVEPYPKSKALEFHSDAISLGNNPDNVVFEPFIGVGPRSFFNLFSTNLGSGYPVARKNDDGEIVEWKEESAKLRTQMLPCSYMDREAAAANLLSTYIEGT
;
A
#
# COMPACT_ATOMS: atom_id res chain seq x y z
N MET A 1 -50.21 15.93 6.04
CA MET A 1 -49.08 16.37 5.20
C MET A 1 -47.85 15.46 5.39
N LEU A 2 -48.05 14.13 5.46
CA LEU A 2 -46.98 13.10 5.53
C LEU A 2 -47.44 11.77 4.89
N ALA A 3 -48.65 11.71 4.32
CA ALA A 3 -49.26 10.49 3.78
C ALA A 3 -49.12 10.35 2.25
N GLU A 4 -48.34 11.22 1.61
CA GLU A 4 -48.12 11.27 0.15
C GLU A 4 -46.64 11.09 -0.23
N LEU A 5 -45.86 10.42 0.60
CA LEU A 5 -44.48 10.05 0.26
C LEU A 5 -44.42 8.54 -0.04
N SER A 6 -44.34 8.23 -1.34
CA SER A 6 -44.24 6.92 -2.02
C SER A 6 -45.56 6.19 -2.36
N GLN A 7 -45.90 6.22 -3.65
CA GLN A 7 -46.88 5.35 -4.32
C GLN A 7 -46.19 4.37 -5.28
N GLU A 8 -45.01 3.86 -4.92
CA GLU A 8 -44.46 2.66 -5.53
C GLU A 8 -44.38 1.59 -4.46
N PRO A 9 -44.66 0.31 -4.75
CA PRO A 9 -44.34 -0.74 -3.81
C PRO A 9 -42.85 -0.64 -3.57
N ALA A 10 -42.45 -0.20 -2.38
CA ALA A 10 -41.05 -0.13 -2.02
C ALA A 10 -40.49 -1.52 -2.25
N SER A 11 -39.67 -1.69 -3.30
CA SER A 11 -38.73 -2.79 -3.33
C SER A 11 -38.03 -2.69 -1.98
N ASP A 12 -38.16 -3.73 -1.16
CA ASP A 12 -37.67 -3.75 0.20
C ASP A 12 -36.20 -3.30 0.17
N THR A 13 -35.97 -2.05 0.56
CA THR A 13 -34.67 -1.34 0.54
C THR A 13 -34.43 -0.67 1.89
N SER A 14 -35.41 -0.81 2.80
CA SER A 14 -35.33 -0.43 4.21
C SER A 14 -34.11 -1.05 4.90
N TYR A 15 -33.71 -2.25 4.49
CA TYR A 15 -32.54 -2.93 5.04
C TYR A 15 -31.19 -2.28 4.71
N PHE A 16 -31.14 -1.30 3.80
CA PHE A 16 -29.93 -0.50 3.56
C PHE A 16 -29.70 0.58 4.63
N ILE A 17 -30.68 0.84 5.50
CA ILE A 17 -30.64 1.94 6.49
C ILE A 17 -30.35 1.41 7.90
N ASP A 18 -30.83 0.21 8.25
CA ASP A 18 -30.83 -0.28 9.64
C ASP A 18 -29.77 -1.38 9.95
N ASP A 19 -28.63 -1.39 9.25
CA ASP A 19 -27.55 -2.41 9.39
C ASP A 19 -28.02 -3.88 9.23
N THR A 20 -29.21 -4.11 8.69
CA THR A 20 -29.80 -5.45 8.54
C THR A 20 -29.29 -6.19 7.30
N TYR A 21 -28.70 -5.47 6.35
CA TYR A 21 -28.01 -6.05 5.20
C TYR A 21 -26.91 -7.04 5.66
N SER A 22 -26.69 -8.10 4.87
CA SER A 22 -25.82 -9.21 5.29
C SER A 22 -25.06 -9.91 4.18
N ASP A 23 -25.47 -9.69 2.94
CA ASP A 23 -25.03 -10.46 1.78
C ASP A 23 -24.23 -9.60 0.81
N SER A 24 -23.44 -8.66 1.35
CA SER A 24 -22.60 -7.71 0.61
C SER A 24 -21.65 -8.43 -0.34
N GLU A 25 -21.45 -7.84 -1.52
CA GLU A 25 -20.29 -8.18 -2.34
C GLU A 25 -18.99 -7.73 -1.63
N LEU A 26 -17.87 -8.38 -1.97
CA LEU A 26 -16.54 -8.11 -1.42
C LEU A 26 -15.52 -8.03 -2.55
N ILE A 27 -14.73 -6.95 -2.61
CA ILE A 27 -13.71 -6.80 -3.64
C ILE A 27 -12.34 -6.83 -2.97
N ILE A 28 -11.49 -7.75 -3.40
CA ILE A 28 -10.12 -7.91 -2.89
C ILE A 28 -9.15 -7.64 -4.04
N GLY A 29 -8.38 -6.56 -3.95
CA GLY A 29 -7.24 -6.32 -4.82
C GLY A 29 -6.00 -7.04 -4.28
N LEU A 30 -5.21 -7.64 -5.17
CA LEU A 30 -3.88 -8.15 -4.84
C LEU A 30 -2.81 -7.23 -5.42
N VAL A 31 -1.83 -6.87 -4.61
CA VAL A 31 -0.58 -6.25 -5.07
C VAL A 31 0.57 -7.14 -4.61
N GLY A 32 1.38 -7.58 -5.56
CA GLY A 32 2.52 -8.43 -5.29
C GLY A 32 3.64 -8.15 -6.26
N THR A 33 4.86 -8.36 -5.81
CA THR A 33 6.07 -8.28 -6.63
C THR A 33 6.07 -9.32 -7.73
N ILE A 34 6.63 -9.02 -8.89
CA ILE A 34 6.81 -10.02 -9.94
C ILE A 34 7.61 -11.23 -9.41
N GLY A 35 7.17 -12.44 -9.76
CA GLY A 35 7.70 -13.70 -9.26
C GLY A 35 7.03 -14.22 -7.98
N THR A 36 5.99 -13.55 -7.50
CA THR A 36 5.16 -14.02 -6.38
C THR A 36 4.01 -14.89 -6.90
N ASP A 37 3.75 -16.03 -6.26
CA ASP A 37 2.61 -16.91 -6.60
C ASP A 37 1.28 -16.34 -6.05
N LEU A 38 0.81 -15.25 -6.68
CA LEU A 38 -0.49 -14.67 -6.41
C LEU A 38 -1.68 -15.62 -6.70
N PRO A 39 -1.61 -16.56 -7.66
CA PRO A 39 -2.61 -17.62 -7.79
C PRO A 39 -2.80 -18.47 -6.52
N GLU A 40 -1.72 -18.91 -5.86
CA GLU A 40 -1.79 -19.66 -4.59
C GLU A 40 -2.51 -18.82 -3.50
N VAL A 41 -2.15 -17.54 -3.38
CA VAL A 41 -2.79 -16.60 -2.45
C VAL A 41 -4.28 -16.43 -2.76
N SER A 42 -4.63 -16.23 -4.03
CA SER A 42 -6.02 -16.07 -4.49
C SER A 42 -6.86 -17.29 -4.15
N LYS A 43 -6.29 -18.49 -4.33
CA LYS A 43 -6.92 -19.77 -4.00
C LYS A 43 -7.17 -19.89 -2.50
N LEU A 44 -6.18 -19.57 -1.65
CA LEU A 44 -6.34 -19.65 -0.19
C LEU A 44 -7.39 -18.68 0.35
N ILE A 45 -7.43 -17.45 -0.19
CA ILE A 45 -8.48 -16.47 0.10
C ILE A 45 -9.85 -17.05 -0.29
N GLY A 46 -9.97 -17.59 -1.50
CA GLY A 46 -11.22 -18.16 -1.99
C GLY A 46 -11.70 -19.36 -1.18
N ASP A 47 -10.80 -20.27 -0.81
CA ASP A 47 -11.13 -21.45 0.00
C ASP A 47 -11.60 -21.07 1.41
N ARG A 48 -11.03 -20.01 2.00
CA ARG A 48 -11.50 -19.51 3.30
C ARG A 48 -12.84 -18.77 3.18
N LEU A 49 -13.06 -18.01 2.10
CA LEU A 49 -14.32 -17.30 1.83
C LEU A 49 -15.51 -18.24 1.67
N LYS A 50 -15.32 -19.45 1.14
CA LYS A 50 -16.38 -20.48 1.07
C LYS A 50 -16.98 -20.81 2.45
N ILE A 51 -16.18 -20.76 3.50
CA ILE A 51 -16.64 -21.07 4.87
C ILE A 51 -17.59 -19.98 5.38
N PHE A 52 -17.41 -18.74 4.93
CA PHE A 52 -18.33 -17.62 5.16
C PHE A 52 -19.55 -17.63 4.21
N GLY A 53 -19.69 -18.67 3.39
CA GLY A 53 -20.76 -18.78 2.38
C GLY A 53 -20.55 -17.85 1.18
N TYR A 54 -19.32 -17.43 0.91
CA TYR A 54 -18.98 -16.64 -0.27
C TYR A 54 -18.47 -17.53 -1.41
N GLU A 55 -18.94 -17.23 -2.61
CA GLU A 55 -18.32 -17.75 -3.83
C GLU A 55 -17.39 -16.70 -4.42
N THR A 56 -16.32 -17.15 -5.08
CA THR A 56 -15.22 -16.28 -5.51
C THR A 56 -15.02 -16.29 -7.01
N CYS A 57 -14.89 -15.10 -7.60
CA CYS A 57 -14.51 -14.89 -8.99
C CYS A 57 -13.15 -14.18 -9.04
N THR A 58 -12.21 -14.68 -9.85
CA THR A 58 -10.90 -14.01 -10.04
C THR A 58 -10.90 -13.24 -11.35
N ILE A 59 -10.40 -12.01 -11.32
CA ILE A 59 -10.23 -11.14 -12.49
C ILE A 59 -8.74 -10.84 -12.64
N LYS A 60 -8.15 -11.38 -13.69
CA LYS A 60 -6.74 -11.14 -14.02
C LYS A 60 -6.61 -9.88 -14.85
N VAL A 61 -5.96 -8.84 -14.31
CA VAL A 61 -5.79 -7.56 -15.02
C VAL A 61 -5.07 -7.76 -16.36
N SER A 62 -4.09 -8.65 -16.42
CA SER A 62 -3.41 -8.95 -17.69
C SER A 62 -4.33 -9.59 -18.73
N THR A 63 -4.95 -10.73 -18.42
CA THR A 63 -5.67 -11.54 -19.43
C THR A 63 -7.12 -11.15 -19.61
N ASP A 64 -7.77 -10.63 -18.58
CA ASP A 64 -9.21 -10.38 -18.58
C ASP A 64 -9.51 -8.88 -18.82
N VAL A 65 -8.53 -8.01 -18.55
CA VAL A 65 -8.64 -6.57 -18.81
C VAL A 65 -7.77 -6.16 -19.99
N ILE A 66 -6.44 -6.18 -19.86
CA ILE A 66 -5.52 -5.67 -20.90
C ILE A 66 -5.75 -6.38 -22.24
N ALA A 67 -5.88 -7.71 -22.27
CA ALA A 67 -6.14 -8.43 -23.52
C ALA A 67 -7.53 -8.13 -24.13
N SER A 68 -8.49 -7.63 -23.35
CA SER A 68 -9.84 -7.32 -23.82
C SER A 68 -9.99 -5.92 -24.43
N ILE A 69 -9.15 -4.95 -24.01
CA ILE A 69 -9.19 -3.55 -24.46
C ILE A 69 -7.91 -3.10 -25.17
N GLY A 70 -6.94 -4.01 -25.27
CA GLY A 70 -5.62 -3.80 -25.85
C GLY A 70 -5.27 -4.90 -26.82
N SER A 71 -4.02 -4.92 -27.25
CA SER A 71 -3.49 -5.89 -28.21
C SER A 71 -2.05 -6.26 -27.86
N PRO A 72 -1.81 -6.91 -26.70
CA PRO A 72 -0.48 -7.38 -26.34
C PRO A 72 0.01 -8.36 -27.41
N ALA A 73 1.30 -8.34 -27.71
CA ALA A 73 1.94 -9.28 -28.62
C ALA A 73 1.70 -10.73 -28.18
N ASP A 74 1.33 -11.57 -29.15
CA ASP A 74 1.16 -13.01 -28.95
C ASP A 74 2.52 -13.71 -29.05
N THR A 75 2.99 -14.26 -27.93
CA THR A 75 4.30 -14.92 -27.83
C THR A 75 4.25 -16.03 -26.78
N THR A 76 4.98 -17.10 -27.06
CA THR A 76 5.12 -18.27 -26.18
C THR A 76 6.22 -18.09 -25.13
N HIS A 77 7.15 -17.16 -25.34
CA HIS A 77 8.26 -16.92 -24.43
C HIS A 77 7.81 -16.04 -23.24
N GLN A 78 8.01 -16.52 -22.01
CA GLN A 78 7.40 -15.90 -20.82
C GLN A 78 7.88 -14.48 -20.55
N TYR A 79 9.16 -14.20 -20.78
CA TYR A 79 9.71 -12.84 -20.62
C TYR A 79 9.02 -11.86 -21.57
N ASP A 80 8.92 -12.22 -22.85
CA ASP A 80 8.33 -11.35 -23.87
C ASP A 80 6.83 -11.19 -23.64
N ARG A 81 6.15 -12.25 -23.19
CA ARG A 81 4.74 -12.20 -22.81
C ARG A 81 4.52 -11.21 -21.68
N ILE A 82 5.29 -11.29 -20.60
CA ILE A 82 5.16 -10.39 -19.45
C ILE A 82 5.50 -8.94 -19.86
N SER A 83 6.62 -8.74 -20.58
CA SER A 83 7.03 -7.41 -21.05
C SER A 83 5.96 -6.77 -21.94
N SER A 84 5.38 -7.56 -22.85
CA SER A 84 4.29 -7.15 -23.74
C SER A 84 3.06 -6.68 -22.97
N PHE A 85 2.63 -7.40 -21.93
CA PHE A 85 1.52 -6.94 -21.08
C PHE A 85 1.86 -5.67 -20.30
N MET A 86 3.10 -5.51 -19.83
CA MET A 86 3.53 -4.28 -19.15
C MET A 86 3.53 -3.09 -20.11
N GLU A 87 4.09 -3.25 -21.31
CA GLU A 87 4.11 -2.23 -22.37
C GLU A 87 2.70 -1.84 -22.79
N GLU A 88 1.82 -2.83 -22.97
CA GLU A 88 0.44 -2.58 -23.36
C GLU A 88 -0.33 -1.86 -22.24
N GLY A 89 -0.12 -2.24 -20.98
CA GLY A 89 -0.67 -1.50 -19.83
C GLY A 89 -0.23 -0.03 -19.82
N ASN A 90 1.05 0.22 -20.03
CA ASN A 90 1.59 1.59 -20.10
C ASN A 90 0.99 2.36 -21.29
N ARG A 91 0.87 1.72 -22.46
CA ARG A 91 0.26 2.29 -23.65
C ARG A 91 -1.21 2.67 -23.43
N LEU A 92 -1.99 1.80 -22.78
CA LEU A 92 -3.39 2.06 -22.45
C LEU A 92 -3.54 3.25 -21.50
N ARG A 93 -2.71 3.34 -20.45
CA ARG A 93 -2.68 4.50 -19.54
C ARG A 93 -2.29 5.79 -20.26
N GLY A 94 -1.24 5.76 -21.09
CA GLY A 94 -0.78 6.93 -21.85
C GLY A 94 -1.78 7.41 -22.91
N LYS A 95 -2.40 6.48 -23.66
CA LYS A 95 -3.40 6.83 -24.68
C LYS A 95 -4.68 7.39 -24.07
N SER A 96 -5.13 6.83 -22.94
CA SER A 96 -6.31 7.31 -22.21
C SER A 96 -6.04 8.58 -21.39
N LYS A 97 -4.77 8.88 -21.10
CA LYS A 97 -4.35 9.88 -20.12
C LYS A 97 -4.96 9.64 -18.73
N ASP A 98 -5.31 8.39 -18.43
CA ASP A 98 -5.87 7.96 -17.15
C ASP A 98 -5.08 6.76 -16.62
N ASN A 99 -4.26 6.99 -15.59
CA ASN A 99 -3.47 5.94 -14.95
C ASN A 99 -4.32 4.84 -14.26
N ALA A 100 -5.62 5.07 -14.10
CA ALA A 100 -6.57 4.11 -13.54
C ALA A 100 -7.40 3.34 -14.58
N ILE A 101 -7.09 3.47 -15.88
CA ILE A 101 -7.86 2.82 -16.96
C ILE A 101 -8.03 1.30 -16.76
N LEU A 102 -7.01 0.62 -16.23
CA LEU A 102 -7.05 -0.82 -15.97
C LEU A 102 -7.97 -1.17 -14.79
N ALA A 103 -8.09 -0.30 -13.79
CA ALA A 103 -9.07 -0.45 -12.72
C ALA A 103 -10.51 -0.27 -13.22
N LEU A 104 -10.74 0.66 -14.17
CA LEU A 104 -12.04 0.78 -14.84
C LEU A 104 -12.37 -0.49 -15.60
N GLY A 105 -11.41 -1.04 -16.35
CA GLY A 105 -11.56 -2.32 -17.02
C GLY A 105 -11.91 -3.46 -16.06
N ALA A 106 -11.26 -3.55 -14.91
CA ALA A 106 -11.59 -4.55 -13.89
C ALA A 106 -13.03 -4.38 -13.36
N ALA A 107 -13.46 -3.14 -13.09
CA ALA A 107 -14.83 -2.85 -12.67
C ALA A 107 -15.86 -3.21 -13.74
N VAL A 108 -15.55 -2.98 -15.03
CA VAL A 108 -16.40 -3.40 -16.14
C VAL A 108 -16.50 -4.92 -16.24
N GLN A 109 -15.41 -5.66 -15.99
CA GLN A 109 -15.46 -7.12 -15.94
C GLN A 109 -16.33 -7.63 -14.78
N ILE A 110 -16.24 -7.01 -13.60
CA ILE A 110 -17.15 -7.29 -12.47
C ILE A 110 -18.61 -7.04 -12.89
N ASN A 111 -18.88 -5.89 -13.50
CA ASN A 111 -20.21 -5.51 -13.93
C ASN A 111 -20.79 -6.50 -14.95
N LYS A 112 -20.00 -6.93 -15.94
CA LYS A 112 -20.40 -7.92 -16.97
C LYS A 112 -20.76 -9.29 -16.40
N LEU A 113 -20.16 -9.68 -15.28
CA LEU A 113 -20.50 -10.93 -14.60
C LEU A 113 -21.88 -10.87 -13.94
N ARG A 114 -22.47 -9.67 -13.77
CA ARG A 114 -23.84 -9.50 -13.28
C ARG A 114 -24.83 -9.55 -14.45
N SER A 115 -25.69 -10.56 -14.46
CA SER A 115 -26.63 -10.80 -15.58
C SER A 115 -27.82 -9.82 -15.63
N GLU A 116 -28.19 -9.18 -14.52
CA GLU A 116 -29.45 -8.42 -14.39
C GLU A 116 -29.30 -7.04 -13.71
N SER A 117 -28.10 -6.43 -13.69
CA SER A 117 -27.85 -5.17 -12.97
C SER A 117 -28.33 -5.21 -11.50
N ALA A 118 -28.24 -6.38 -10.88
CA ALA A 118 -28.57 -6.63 -9.48
C ALA A 118 -27.30 -7.11 -8.74
N PRO A 119 -27.14 -6.79 -7.44
CA PRO A 119 -25.96 -7.21 -6.67
C PRO A 119 -25.91 -8.74 -6.53
N MET A 120 -24.71 -9.33 -6.67
CA MET A 120 -24.53 -10.77 -6.47
C MET A 120 -24.31 -11.07 -4.98
N ARG A 121 -25.36 -11.57 -4.32
CA ARG A 121 -25.30 -11.91 -2.89
C ARG A 121 -24.11 -12.82 -2.57
N ARG A 122 -23.36 -12.45 -1.52
CA ARG A 122 -22.16 -13.18 -1.03
C ARG A 122 -21.19 -13.56 -2.15
N ARG A 123 -20.89 -12.60 -3.03
CA ARG A 123 -19.87 -12.75 -4.08
C ARG A 123 -18.60 -12.01 -3.69
N ALA A 124 -17.46 -12.67 -3.82
CA ALA A 124 -16.16 -12.02 -3.71
C ALA A 124 -15.44 -11.97 -5.06
N PHE A 125 -14.94 -10.79 -5.42
CA PHE A 125 -14.14 -10.58 -6.63
C PHE A 125 -12.69 -10.34 -6.23
N ILE A 126 -11.78 -11.18 -6.73
CA ILE A 126 -10.34 -11.07 -6.47
C ILE A 126 -9.66 -10.50 -7.73
N ILE A 127 -9.15 -9.27 -7.65
CA ILE A 127 -8.46 -8.59 -8.75
C ILE A 127 -6.96 -8.86 -8.66
N ASN A 128 -6.41 -9.56 -9.66
CA ASN A 128 -5.02 -10.02 -9.69
C ASN A 128 -4.28 -9.52 -10.95
N SER A 129 -3.33 -8.60 -10.89
CA SER A 129 -2.83 -7.83 -9.75
C SER A 129 -2.80 -6.36 -10.10
N LEU A 130 -2.92 -5.50 -9.09
CA LEU A 130 -2.80 -4.05 -9.23
C LEU A 130 -1.33 -3.63 -9.16
N LYS A 131 -0.95 -2.62 -9.95
CA LYS A 131 0.45 -2.20 -10.13
C LYS A 131 0.65 -0.69 -10.11
N SER A 132 -0.43 0.10 -10.08
CA SER A 132 -0.37 1.56 -9.96
C SER A 132 -1.23 2.08 -8.79
N PRO A 133 -0.77 3.11 -8.05
CA PRO A 133 -1.57 3.78 -7.02
C PRO A 133 -2.93 4.28 -7.53
N ALA A 134 -2.96 4.79 -8.77
CA ALA A 134 -4.19 5.31 -9.37
C ALA A 134 -5.28 4.24 -9.54
N GLU A 135 -4.88 2.98 -9.80
CA GLU A 135 -5.81 1.85 -9.91
C GLU A 135 -6.48 1.57 -8.56
N VAL A 136 -5.68 1.53 -7.48
CA VAL A 136 -6.17 1.33 -6.12
C VAL A 136 -7.10 2.45 -5.69
N GLU A 137 -6.72 3.70 -5.95
CA GLU A 137 -7.55 4.87 -5.63
C GLU A 137 -8.87 4.86 -6.39
N ARG A 138 -8.87 4.46 -7.67
CA ARG A 138 -10.09 4.36 -8.46
C ARG A 138 -11.01 3.25 -7.95
N LEU A 139 -10.47 2.07 -7.64
CA LEU A 139 -11.26 0.98 -7.05
C LEU A 139 -11.84 1.37 -5.70
N ARG A 140 -11.09 2.07 -4.86
CA ARG A 140 -11.61 2.64 -3.60
C ARG A 140 -12.72 3.66 -3.83
N LYS A 141 -12.64 4.48 -4.88
CA LYS A 141 -13.73 5.40 -5.24
C LYS A 141 -14.97 4.65 -5.73
N ILE A 142 -14.80 3.56 -6.47
CA ILE A 142 -15.93 2.76 -6.99
C ILE A 142 -16.60 1.97 -5.86
N TYR A 143 -15.82 1.24 -5.06
CA TYR A 143 -16.31 0.24 -4.09
C TYR A 143 -16.28 0.69 -2.62
N SER A 144 -15.77 1.88 -2.32
CA SER A 144 -15.71 2.47 -0.98
C SER A 144 -15.16 1.48 0.07
N ASP A 145 -15.95 1.17 1.10
CA ASP A 145 -15.59 0.28 2.22
C ASP A 145 -15.65 -1.22 1.85
N GLY A 146 -16.11 -1.55 0.63
CA GLY A 146 -16.16 -2.92 0.09
C GLY A 146 -14.88 -3.38 -0.61
N PHE A 147 -13.88 -2.50 -0.74
CA PHE A 147 -12.60 -2.82 -1.37
C PHE A 147 -11.46 -2.91 -0.37
N PHE A 148 -10.76 -4.04 -0.38
CA PHE A 148 -9.57 -4.29 0.43
C PHE A 148 -8.38 -4.63 -0.45
N LEU A 149 -7.23 -4.04 -0.16
CA LEU A 149 -5.98 -4.35 -0.84
C LEU A 149 -5.09 -5.25 0.02
N VAL A 150 -4.66 -6.38 -0.52
CA VAL A 150 -3.73 -7.31 0.12
C VAL A 150 -2.37 -7.21 -0.57
N GLY A 151 -1.38 -6.75 0.19
CA GLY A 151 0.03 -6.69 -0.20
C GLY A 151 0.73 -8.00 0.12
N VAL A 152 1.19 -8.70 -0.91
CA VAL A 152 1.91 -9.97 -0.78
C VAL A 152 3.41 -9.72 -0.91
N HIS A 153 4.13 -9.88 0.19
CA HIS A 153 5.59 -9.86 0.21
C HIS A 153 6.13 -11.22 -0.22
N ALA A 154 7.22 -11.21 -0.99
CA ALA A 154 8.02 -12.40 -1.26
C ALA A 154 9.50 -12.00 -1.37
N ASP A 155 10.37 -12.84 -0.78
CA ASP A 155 11.81 -12.60 -0.78
C ASP A 155 12.37 -12.50 -2.21
N LEU A 156 13.38 -11.63 -2.39
CA LEU A 156 14.02 -11.40 -3.68
C LEU A 156 14.61 -12.69 -4.26
N THR A 157 15.24 -13.52 -3.43
CA THR A 157 15.86 -14.78 -3.87
C THR A 157 14.80 -15.70 -4.45
N ARG A 158 13.69 -15.90 -3.74
CA ARG A 158 12.58 -16.76 -4.19
C ARG A 158 11.95 -16.27 -5.49
N ARG A 159 11.73 -14.95 -5.60
CA ARG A 159 11.18 -14.35 -6.84
C ARG A 159 12.13 -14.55 -8.01
N HIS A 160 13.41 -14.33 -7.77
CA HIS A 160 14.45 -14.52 -8.78
C HIS A 160 14.52 -15.99 -9.23
N GLU A 161 14.53 -16.92 -8.27
CA GLU A 161 14.50 -18.36 -8.54
C GLU A 161 13.27 -18.77 -9.36
N TYR A 162 12.08 -18.25 -9.03
CA TYR A 162 10.87 -18.54 -9.80
C TYR A 162 10.95 -18.02 -11.23
N LEU A 163 11.42 -16.79 -11.45
CA LEU A 163 11.57 -16.22 -12.79
C LEU A 163 12.57 -17.02 -13.63
N VAL A 164 13.70 -17.42 -13.05
CA VAL A 164 14.76 -18.14 -13.76
C VAL A 164 14.42 -19.62 -13.95
N LYS A 165 14.04 -20.32 -12.88
CA LYS A 165 13.86 -21.78 -12.88
C LYS A 165 12.49 -22.19 -13.40
N ASP A 166 11.41 -21.54 -12.96
CA ASP A 166 10.05 -21.93 -13.34
C ASP A 166 9.58 -21.28 -14.65
N LEU A 167 9.98 -20.03 -14.90
CA LEU A 167 9.63 -19.31 -16.14
C LEU A 167 10.73 -19.32 -17.21
N SER A 168 11.83 -20.05 -16.99
CA SER A 168 12.93 -20.23 -17.95
C SER A 168 13.55 -18.92 -18.46
N MET A 169 13.71 -17.91 -17.60
CA MET A 169 14.34 -16.63 -17.95
C MET A 169 15.84 -16.63 -17.65
N THR A 170 16.61 -15.76 -18.33
CA THR A 170 17.99 -15.47 -17.92
C THR A 170 18.02 -14.57 -16.67
N GLU A 171 19.15 -14.55 -15.97
CA GLU A 171 19.39 -13.67 -14.81
C GLU A 171 19.16 -12.18 -15.16
N GLU A 172 19.61 -11.75 -16.34
CA GLU A 172 19.43 -10.38 -16.81
C GLU A 172 17.97 -10.08 -17.20
N GLN A 173 17.24 -11.07 -17.71
CA GLN A 173 15.82 -10.92 -18.00
C GLN A 173 15.01 -10.78 -16.70
N ALA A 174 15.27 -11.65 -15.72
CA ALA A 174 14.62 -11.60 -14.41
C ALA A 174 14.89 -10.28 -13.69
N SER A 175 16.17 -9.86 -13.64
CA SER A 175 16.57 -8.60 -13.03
C SER A 175 15.90 -7.39 -13.68
N ARG A 176 15.85 -7.33 -15.02
CA ARG A 176 15.18 -6.24 -15.75
C ARG A 176 13.68 -6.18 -15.43
N LEU A 177 12.99 -7.31 -15.37
CA LEU A 177 11.56 -7.32 -15.03
C LEU A 177 11.32 -6.90 -13.58
N ILE A 178 12.17 -7.31 -12.64
CA ILE A 178 12.07 -6.92 -11.23
C ILE A 178 12.24 -5.40 -11.09
N GLU A 179 13.28 -4.83 -11.71
CA GLU A 179 13.53 -3.38 -11.67
C GLU A 179 12.37 -2.59 -12.28
N ARG A 180 11.86 -3.07 -13.42
CA ARG A 180 10.73 -2.47 -14.12
C ARG A 180 9.43 -2.57 -13.31
N ASP A 181 9.12 -3.73 -12.74
CA ASP A 181 7.92 -3.93 -11.92
C ASP A 181 7.94 -3.05 -10.67
N ALA A 182 9.11 -2.85 -10.06
CA ALA A 182 9.24 -2.10 -8.82
C ALA A 182 8.80 -0.65 -8.97
N ASP A 183 9.34 0.06 -9.97
CA ASP A 183 9.09 1.47 -10.22
C ASP A 183 9.71 1.94 -11.55
N GLU A 184 8.89 2.08 -12.58
CA GLU A 184 9.26 2.73 -13.83
C GLU A 184 9.35 4.25 -13.65
N ARG A 185 10.17 4.91 -14.47
CA ARG A 185 10.30 6.38 -14.44
C ARG A 185 9.23 7.09 -15.26
N ASP A 186 8.57 6.34 -16.13
CA ASP A 186 7.43 6.81 -16.90
C ASP A 186 6.22 6.95 -15.96
N GLU A 187 5.47 8.05 -16.08
CA GLU A 187 4.28 8.31 -15.27
C GLU A 187 3.17 7.28 -15.49
N HIS A 188 3.11 6.67 -16.67
CA HIS A 188 2.16 5.63 -17.05
C HIS A 188 2.70 4.22 -16.78
N GLY A 189 3.90 4.12 -16.20
CA GLY A 189 4.59 2.88 -15.91
C GLY A 189 4.04 2.11 -14.71
N GLN A 190 4.72 1.02 -14.37
CA GLN A 190 4.47 0.27 -13.14
C GLN A 190 5.05 1.01 -11.93
N HIS A 191 4.27 1.10 -10.86
CA HIS A 191 4.66 1.69 -9.59
C HIS A 191 4.26 0.75 -8.44
N THR A 192 4.60 -0.54 -8.57
CA THR A 192 4.17 -1.59 -7.63
C THR A 192 4.59 -1.28 -6.20
N ARG A 193 5.79 -0.71 -6.03
CA ARG A 193 6.28 -0.33 -4.71
C ARG A 193 5.36 0.68 -4.01
N ASN A 194 4.99 1.76 -4.71
CA ASN A 194 4.09 2.78 -4.19
C ASN A 194 2.68 2.20 -3.97
N THR A 195 2.25 1.32 -4.86
CA THR A 195 0.95 0.61 -4.78
C THR A 195 0.88 -0.26 -3.53
N TYR A 196 1.96 -0.96 -3.19
CA TYR A 196 2.02 -1.85 -2.03
C TYR A 196 1.81 -1.11 -0.70
N HIS A 197 2.33 0.11 -0.54
CA HIS A 197 2.11 0.93 0.66
C HIS A 197 0.63 1.25 0.90
N LEU A 198 -0.21 1.18 -0.13
CA LEU A 198 -1.65 1.42 0.01
C LEU A 198 -2.39 0.21 0.58
N SER A 199 -1.73 -0.92 0.81
CA SER A 199 -2.39 -2.16 1.24
C SER A 199 -3.06 -2.03 2.60
N ASP A 200 -4.21 -2.66 2.72
CA ASP A 200 -4.99 -2.80 3.95
C ASP A 200 -4.48 -3.97 4.80
N PHE A 201 -3.87 -4.97 4.15
CA PHE A 201 -3.25 -6.12 4.79
C PHE A 201 -1.92 -6.44 4.13
N PHE A 202 -0.97 -6.90 4.95
CA PHE A 202 0.34 -7.33 4.50
C PHE A 202 0.55 -8.80 4.89
N ILE A 203 0.86 -9.64 3.90
CA ILE A 203 1.09 -11.07 4.11
C ILE A 203 2.43 -11.49 3.50
N ASP A 204 3.04 -12.51 4.08
CA ASP A 204 4.34 -13.04 3.66
C ASP A 204 4.18 -14.36 2.91
N TYR A 205 4.74 -14.41 1.71
CA TYR A 205 4.90 -15.62 0.90
C TYR A 205 6.37 -16.08 0.90
N ASN A 206 6.74 -16.82 1.94
CA ASN A 206 8.07 -17.38 2.13
C ASN A 206 8.14 -18.89 1.83
N GLY A 207 7.13 -19.47 1.16
CA GLY A 207 7.05 -20.90 0.88
C GLY A 207 6.53 -21.77 2.02
N ASN A 208 6.14 -21.19 3.15
CA ASN A 208 5.41 -21.87 4.20
C ASN A 208 3.89 -21.69 4.02
N SER A 209 3.24 -22.61 3.32
CA SER A 209 1.80 -22.53 3.05
C SER A 209 0.93 -22.56 4.33
N ASP A 210 1.38 -23.18 5.43
CA ASP A 210 0.66 -23.14 6.71
C ASP A 210 0.70 -21.74 7.35
N SER A 211 1.85 -21.10 7.31
CA SER A 211 2.00 -19.69 7.75
C SER A 211 1.12 -18.76 6.92
N LEU A 212 1.20 -18.86 5.58
CA LEU A 212 0.36 -18.07 4.68
C LEU A 212 -1.13 -18.28 4.97
N LYS A 213 -1.55 -19.55 5.16
CA LYS A 213 -2.93 -19.89 5.48
C LYS A 213 -3.39 -19.23 6.77
N LYS A 214 -2.60 -19.29 7.84
CA LYS A 214 -2.92 -18.66 9.14
C LYS A 214 -3.04 -17.15 9.03
N GLN A 215 -2.15 -16.50 8.26
CA GLN A 215 -2.20 -15.06 8.00
C GLN A 215 -3.49 -14.68 7.25
N THR A 216 -3.81 -15.39 6.15
CA THR A 216 -5.04 -15.16 5.37
C THR A 216 -6.31 -15.39 6.20
N TRP A 217 -6.34 -16.46 7.01
CA TRP A 217 -7.49 -16.75 7.86
C TRP A 217 -7.74 -15.66 8.89
N ARG A 218 -6.69 -15.18 9.56
CA ARG A 218 -6.82 -14.10 10.54
C ARG A 218 -7.38 -12.82 9.92
N ILE A 219 -6.94 -12.48 8.71
CA ILE A 219 -7.44 -11.31 7.96
C ILE A 219 -8.94 -11.45 7.69
N LEU A 220 -9.36 -12.60 7.16
CA LEU A 220 -10.76 -12.84 6.84
C LEU A 220 -11.63 -12.89 8.10
N ASP A 221 -11.18 -13.52 9.19
CA ASP A 221 -11.91 -13.50 10.46
C ASP A 221 -12.17 -12.07 10.97
N LEU A 222 -11.19 -11.18 10.83
CA LEU A 222 -11.34 -9.76 11.17
C LEU A 222 -12.34 -9.06 10.25
N LEU A 223 -12.26 -9.29 8.93
CA LEU A 223 -13.21 -8.74 7.97
C LEU A 223 -14.65 -9.18 8.26
N PHE A 224 -14.83 -10.41 8.74
CA PHE A 224 -16.13 -10.98 9.13
C PHE A 224 -16.50 -10.74 10.60
N GLY A 225 -15.84 -9.76 11.24
CA GLY A 225 -16.27 -9.22 12.53
C GLY A 225 -16.05 -10.15 13.72
N ARG A 226 -15.09 -11.08 13.66
CA ARG A 226 -14.80 -11.98 14.78
C ARG A 226 -14.45 -11.17 16.04
N PRO A 227 -15.24 -11.25 17.13
CA PRO A 227 -15.24 -10.25 18.20
C PRO A 227 -13.98 -10.22 19.07
N TYR A 228 -13.24 -11.33 19.11
CA TYR A 228 -12.14 -11.55 20.06
C TYR A 228 -10.75 -11.45 19.44
N ILE A 229 -10.64 -11.06 18.16
CA ILE A 229 -9.32 -10.78 17.57
C ILE A 229 -8.89 -9.36 17.94
N THR A 230 -7.74 -9.26 18.60
CA THR A 230 -7.08 -8.00 18.95
C THR A 230 -5.85 -7.77 18.07
N PRO A 231 -5.37 -6.51 17.95
CA PRO A 231 -4.13 -6.26 17.22
C PRO A 231 -2.95 -6.99 17.86
N THR A 232 -2.02 -7.46 17.04
CA THR A 232 -0.69 -7.86 17.52
C THR A 232 0.09 -6.62 17.95
N PHE A 233 1.18 -6.83 18.70
CA PHE A 233 2.04 -5.69 19.07
C PHE A 233 2.67 -5.03 17.84
N ASP A 234 3.05 -5.81 16.82
CA ASP A 234 3.61 -5.28 15.57
C ASP A 234 2.57 -4.44 14.82
N GLU A 235 1.31 -4.89 14.74
CA GLU A 235 0.21 -4.12 14.14
C GLU A 235 -0.02 -2.80 14.88
N TYR A 236 -0.01 -2.83 16.22
CA TYR A 236 -0.15 -1.63 17.02
C TYR A 236 1.03 -0.67 16.84
N ALA A 237 2.27 -1.17 16.90
CA ALA A 237 3.47 -0.35 16.74
C ALA A 237 3.57 0.26 15.34
N MET A 238 3.23 -0.50 14.29
CA MET A 238 3.19 0.00 12.91
C MET A 238 2.07 1.03 12.72
N PHE A 239 0.91 0.83 13.34
CA PHE A 239 -0.15 1.84 13.37
C PHE A 239 0.31 3.13 14.06
N MET A 240 1.05 3.03 15.18
CA MET A 240 1.63 4.20 15.85
C MET A 240 2.68 4.90 14.98
N ALA A 241 3.49 4.17 14.23
CA ALA A 241 4.43 4.74 13.26
C ALA A 241 3.70 5.49 12.15
N PHE A 242 2.64 4.91 11.59
CA PHE A 242 1.79 5.60 10.63
C PHE A 242 1.12 6.83 11.24
N SER A 243 0.55 6.74 12.44
CA SER A 243 -0.05 7.89 13.13
C SER A 243 0.97 9.00 13.36
N ALA A 244 2.22 8.66 13.70
CA ALA A 244 3.30 9.63 13.82
C ALA A 244 3.63 10.28 12.47
N SER A 245 3.60 9.55 11.35
CA SER A 245 3.89 10.09 10.02
C SER A 245 2.95 11.22 9.60
N LEU A 246 1.68 11.21 10.04
CA LEU A 246 0.65 12.16 9.61
C LEU A 246 0.95 13.62 9.98
N ARG A 247 1.87 13.87 10.91
CA ARG A 247 2.29 15.23 11.28
C ARG A 247 3.31 15.84 10.32
N SER A 248 3.93 15.02 9.46
CA SER A 248 4.99 15.43 8.56
C SER A 248 4.44 16.40 7.52
N ALA A 249 5.16 17.49 7.30
CA ALA A 249 4.93 18.44 6.22
C ALA A 249 6.01 18.36 5.12
N ASP A 250 6.73 17.24 5.04
CA ASP A 250 7.72 17.00 3.98
C ASP A 250 7.05 17.04 2.60
N LEU A 251 7.69 17.72 1.65
CA LEU A 251 7.15 17.94 0.31
C LEU A 251 7.15 16.69 -0.58
N SER A 252 7.88 15.64 -0.20
CA SER A 252 7.99 14.41 -0.97
C SER A 252 7.06 13.30 -0.46
N ARG A 253 7.10 12.98 0.83
CA ARG A 253 6.29 11.89 1.43
C ARG A 253 6.20 11.99 2.94
N GLN A 254 5.13 11.43 3.51
CA GLN A 254 5.00 11.24 4.96
C GLN A 254 5.55 9.88 5.38
N VAL A 255 6.52 9.91 6.29
CA VAL A 255 7.20 8.72 6.85
C VAL A 255 7.18 8.85 8.37
N GLY A 256 6.90 7.74 9.04
CA GLY A 256 6.90 7.67 10.49
C GLY A 256 7.66 6.46 10.99
N ALA A 257 8.23 6.60 12.17
CA ALA A 257 8.96 5.54 12.84
C ALA A 257 8.67 5.53 14.34
N VAL A 258 8.77 4.36 14.94
CA VAL A 258 8.53 4.16 16.37
C VAL A 258 9.58 3.20 16.94
N LEU A 259 10.16 3.57 18.07
CA LEU A 259 11.02 2.71 18.87
C LEU A 259 10.20 2.03 19.95
N THR A 260 10.44 0.73 20.15
CA THR A 260 9.78 -0.06 21.18
C THR A 260 10.78 -0.88 21.99
N LYS A 261 10.56 -0.99 23.29
CA LYS A 261 11.37 -1.82 24.17
C LYS A 261 10.46 -2.51 25.17
N HIS A 262 10.62 -3.83 25.33
CA HIS A 262 9.73 -4.65 26.18
C HIS A 262 8.24 -4.46 25.85
N ARG A 263 7.90 -4.40 24.55
CA ARG A 263 6.52 -4.12 24.07
C ARG A 263 5.92 -2.82 24.61
N CYS A 264 6.76 -1.82 24.86
CA CYS A 264 6.35 -0.46 25.19
C CYS A 264 6.87 0.50 24.13
N ILE A 265 6.04 1.44 23.69
CA ILE A 265 6.47 2.55 22.83
C ILE A 265 7.37 3.47 23.67
N ILE A 266 8.61 3.70 23.23
CA ILE A 266 9.57 4.54 23.96
C ILE A 266 9.89 5.86 23.25
N ALA A 267 9.75 5.91 21.92
CA ALA A 267 9.90 7.13 21.15
C ALA A 267 9.18 7.03 19.81
N THR A 268 8.81 8.18 19.26
CA THR A 268 8.20 8.30 17.92
C THR A 268 9.01 9.31 17.11
N GLY A 269 9.07 9.10 15.80
CA GLY A 269 9.68 10.02 14.84
C GLY A 269 8.81 10.17 13.59
N ALA A 270 8.90 11.33 12.96
CA ALA A 270 8.34 11.61 11.65
C ALA A 270 9.41 12.33 10.83
N ASN A 271 9.40 12.18 9.51
CA ASN A 271 10.31 12.97 8.69
C ASN A 271 9.82 14.43 8.64
N ASP A 272 10.61 15.35 9.15
CA ASP A 272 10.28 16.79 9.09
C ASP A 272 11.56 17.63 9.28
N VAL A 273 11.43 18.94 9.16
CA VAL A 273 12.55 19.87 9.36
C VAL A 273 12.83 20.02 10.87
N PRO A 274 14.10 19.84 11.31
CA PRO A 274 14.48 20.05 12.70
C PRO A 274 14.48 21.53 13.06
N LYS A 275 14.21 21.82 14.35
CA LYS A 275 14.25 23.18 14.90
C LYS A 275 15.44 23.39 15.84
N ALA A 276 15.82 24.65 16.04
CA ALA A 276 16.82 25.02 17.03
C ALA A 276 16.41 24.51 18.43
N HIS A 277 17.40 24.09 19.23
CA HIS A 277 17.23 23.48 20.54
C HIS A 277 16.54 22.10 20.55
N GLY A 278 16.34 21.49 19.38
CA GLY A 278 15.94 20.09 19.22
C GLY A 278 14.46 19.88 18.90
N GLY A 279 14.17 18.68 18.39
CA GLY A 279 12.84 18.32 17.89
C GLY A 279 12.56 18.91 16.50
N LEU A 280 11.30 18.80 16.09
CA LEU A 280 10.79 19.23 14.79
C LEU A 280 9.91 20.48 14.95
N TYR A 281 9.68 21.18 13.84
CA TYR A 281 8.68 22.25 13.80
C TYR A 281 7.25 21.72 14.07
N TRP A 282 6.44 22.59 14.67
CA TRP A 282 5.01 22.41 14.90
C TRP A 282 4.30 23.71 14.53
N PRO A 283 3.05 23.64 14.05
CA PRO A 283 2.18 24.80 14.06
C PRO A 283 1.86 25.17 15.51
N GLU A 284 1.97 26.45 15.84
CA GLU A 284 1.73 26.99 17.18
C GLU A 284 0.62 28.04 17.14
N LYS A 285 -0.04 28.25 18.28
CA LYS A 285 -1.04 29.31 18.40
C LYS A 285 -0.33 30.64 18.57
N ASP A 286 -0.56 31.55 17.64
CA ASP A 286 -0.05 32.91 17.71
C ASP A 286 -0.72 33.66 18.89
N PRO A 287 0.05 34.27 19.79
CA PRO A 287 -0.50 34.88 21.00
C PRO A 287 -1.34 36.13 20.70
N ASP A 288 -1.03 36.87 19.63
CA ASP A 288 -1.64 38.16 19.31
C ASP A 288 -2.87 38.01 18.41
N THR A 289 -2.75 37.16 17.38
CA THR A 289 -3.81 36.93 16.39
C THR A 289 -4.72 35.76 16.74
N HIS A 290 -4.30 34.90 17.69
CA HIS A 290 -4.95 33.63 18.04
C HIS A 290 -5.09 32.63 16.89
N GLY A 291 -4.45 32.86 15.75
CA GLY A 291 -4.37 31.93 14.63
C GLY A 291 -3.42 30.76 14.93
N ILE A 292 -3.56 29.67 14.16
CA ILE A 292 -2.59 28.58 14.13
C ILE A 292 -1.62 28.86 12.99
N VAL A 293 -0.35 29.08 13.31
CA VAL A 293 0.67 29.48 12.35
C VAL A 293 1.91 28.59 12.45
N ASP A 294 2.53 28.31 11.31
CA ASP A 294 3.86 27.69 11.27
C ASP A 294 4.95 28.76 11.36
N ALA A 295 6.11 28.37 11.88
CA ALA A 295 7.25 29.27 12.01
C ALA A 295 7.70 29.79 10.62
N PRO A 296 7.97 31.11 10.48
CA PRO A 296 8.53 31.67 9.26
C PRO A 296 9.81 30.95 8.85
N ASP A 297 9.91 30.55 7.59
CA ASP A 297 11.03 29.77 7.02
C ASP A 297 11.37 28.45 7.74
N GLY A 298 10.50 27.99 8.64
CA GLY A 298 10.70 26.79 9.46
C GLY A 298 10.72 25.55 8.57
N ARG A 299 9.58 25.20 8.01
CA ARG A 299 9.42 24.07 7.07
C ARG A 299 9.65 24.50 5.62
N ASP A 300 9.94 23.54 4.74
CA ASP A 300 10.33 23.82 3.36
C ASP A 300 9.21 24.47 2.54
N TYR A 301 7.95 24.11 2.79
CA TYR A 301 6.81 24.76 2.13
C TYR A 301 6.70 26.25 2.48
N MET A 302 7.14 26.67 3.68
CA MET A 302 7.18 28.09 4.07
C MET A 302 8.26 28.87 3.32
N ARG A 303 9.28 28.17 2.81
CA ARG A 303 10.32 28.74 1.93
C ARG A 303 9.96 28.67 0.45
N GLY A 304 8.87 27.97 0.10
CA GLY A 304 8.42 27.76 -1.28
C GLY A 304 9.29 26.81 -2.11
N GLN A 305 10.24 26.09 -1.51
CA GLN A 305 11.20 25.27 -2.26
C GLN A 305 11.74 24.06 -1.48
N ASP A 306 12.01 22.97 -2.20
CA ASP A 306 12.76 21.79 -1.73
C ASP A 306 14.25 21.99 -2.00
N SER A 307 15.06 22.08 -0.93
CA SER A 307 16.50 22.30 -1.01
C SER A 307 17.24 21.17 -1.73
N ASN A 308 16.80 19.93 -1.58
CA ASN A 308 17.41 18.78 -2.23
C ASN A 308 17.12 18.77 -3.73
N ALA A 309 15.88 19.08 -4.12
CA ALA A 309 15.52 19.21 -5.53
C ALA A 309 16.30 20.33 -6.23
N ILE A 310 16.47 21.48 -5.56
CA ILE A 310 17.28 22.60 -6.08
C ILE A 310 18.73 22.18 -6.25
N GLN A 311 19.33 21.55 -5.24
CA GLN A 311 20.75 21.21 -5.30
C GLN A 311 21.04 20.17 -6.38
N LYS A 312 20.15 19.19 -6.57
CA LYS A 312 20.25 18.24 -7.70
C LYS A 312 20.25 18.95 -9.04
N ARG A 313 19.37 19.95 -9.22
CA ARG A 313 19.33 20.74 -10.45
C ARG A 313 20.63 21.51 -10.66
N LEU A 314 21.16 22.16 -9.62
CA LEU A 314 22.44 22.87 -9.70
C LEU A 314 23.58 21.93 -10.07
N ILE A 315 23.65 20.74 -9.48
CA ILE A 315 24.65 19.72 -9.85
C ILE A 315 24.53 19.32 -11.33
N ILE A 316 23.30 19.14 -11.83
CA ILE A 316 23.06 18.80 -13.24
C ILE A 316 23.49 19.95 -14.15
N ASP A 317 23.14 21.18 -13.79
CA ASP A 317 23.47 22.38 -14.57
C ASP A 317 25.00 22.62 -14.59
N ASP A 318 25.69 22.40 -13.47
CA ASP A 318 27.16 22.47 -13.38
C ASP A 318 27.84 21.41 -14.27
N ILE A 319 27.31 20.18 -14.31
CA ILE A 319 27.81 19.14 -15.22
C ILE A 319 27.59 19.55 -16.68
N LEU A 320 26.43 20.11 -17.01
CA LEU A 320 26.15 20.57 -18.37
C LEU A 320 27.04 21.75 -18.78
N ALA A 321 27.40 22.63 -17.84
CA ALA A 321 28.25 23.78 -18.12
C ALA A 321 29.68 23.38 -18.57
N VAL A 322 30.20 22.24 -18.13
CA VAL A 322 31.52 21.73 -18.55
C VAL A 322 31.47 20.89 -19.83
N VAL A 323 30.28 20.48 -20.26
CA VAL A 323 30.07 19.73 -21.51
C VAL A 323 30.06 20.72 -22.69
N PRO A 324 30.72 20.42 -23.83
CA PRO A 324 30.62 21.26 -25.02
C PRO A 324 29.17 21.41 -25.50
N GLN A 325 28.80 22.63 -25.90
CA GLN A 325 27.40 23.01 -26.18
C GLN A 325 26.71 22.12 -27.22
N GLU A 326 27.47 21.59 -28.18
CA GLU A 326 26.98 20.67 -29.22
C GLU A 326 26.36 19.37 -28.67
N TYR A 327 26.79 18.91 -27.49
CA TYR A 327 26.26 17.68 -26.87
C TYR A 327 25.10 17.93 -25.88
N HIS A 328 24.74 19.20 -25.61
CA HIS A 328 23.77 19.53 -24.56
C HIS A 328 22.39 18.92 -24.83
N GLN A 329 21.91 18.99 -26.08
CA GLN A 329 20.59 18.46 -26.44
C GLN A 329 20.49 16.95 -26.23
N GLU A 330 21.58 16.22 -26.49
CA GLU A 330 21.64 14.77 -26.35
C GLU A 330 21.82 14.34 -24.88
N LEU A 331 22.76 14.98 -24.16
CA LEU A 331 23.16 14.52 -22.82
C LEU A 331 22.26 15.02 -21.70
N ALA A 332 21.66 16.21 -21.80
CA ALA A 332 20.80 16.76 -20.75
C ALA A 332 19.66 15.82 -20.32
N PRO A 333 18.87 15.20 -21.23
CA PRO A 333 17.83 14.25 -20.80
C PRO A 333 18.41 12.99 -20.15
N LEU A 334 19.58 12.52 -20.57
CA LEU A 334 20.25 11.34 -19.98
C LEU A 334 20.76 11.62 -18.57
N ILE A 335 21.39 12.78 -18.36
CA ILE A 335 21.91 13.21 -17.05
C ILE A 335 20.76 13.45 -16.07
N ARG A 336 19.66 14.08 -16.51
CA ARG A 336 18.44 14.26 -15.68
C ARG A 336 17.80 12.94 -15.27
N ARG A 337 18.03 11.88 -16.05
CA ARG A 337 17.64 10.49 -15.77
C ARG A 337 18.79 9.69 -15.14
N SER A 338 19.90 10.28 -14.73
CA SER A 338 20.96 9.52 -14.07
C SER A 338 20.64 9.25 -12.58
N LYS A 339 21.52 8.52 -11.89
CA LYS A 339 21.44 8.30 -10.44
C LYS A 339 21.64 9.58 -9.61
N ILE A 340 22.00 10.72 -10.22
CA ILE A 340 22.04 12.03 -9.54
C ILE A 340 20.67 12.37 -8.94
N LYS A 341 19.57 11.94 -9.58
CA LYS A 341 18.22 12.16 -9.07
C LYS A 341 17.94 11.41 -7.75
N ASP A 342 18.74 10.41 -7.40
CA ASP A 342 18.54 9.58 -6.21
C ASP A 342 19.21 10.13 -4.95
N ILE A 343 20.01 11.21 -5.06
CA ILE A 343 20.69 11.90 -3.95
C ILE A 343 19.66 12.44 -2.93
N THR A 344 19.96 12.42 -1.64
CA THR A 344 19.02 12.90 -0.58
C THR A 344 19.66 13.84 0.44
N GLU A 345 20.97 14.00 0.40
CA GLU A 345 21.80 14.59 1.45
C GLU A 345 21.63 16.11 1.61
N TYR A 346 21.05 16.78 0.62
CA TYR A 346 20.87 18.23 0.63
C TYR A 346 19.49 18.66 1.16
N GLY A 347 18.68 17.71 1.63
CA GLY A 347 17.41 17.99 2.30
C GLY A 347 17.61 18.58 3.70
N ARG A 348 16.76 19.51 4.11
CA ARG A 348 16.72 20.01 5.49
C ARG A 348 16.04 19.02 6.45
N VAL A 349 15.22 18.13 5.91
CA VAL A 349 14.41 17.17 6.64
C VAL A 349 15.28 16.08 7.27
N VAL A 350 15.09 15.84 8.57
CA VAL A 350 15.60 14.65 9.22
C VAL A 350 14.64 13.49 8.96
N HIS A 351 15.16 12.29 8.72
CA HIS A 351 14.34 11.11 8.48
C HIS A 351 13.64 10.62 9.76
N ALA A 352 12.53 9.91 9.61
CA ALA A 352 11.71 9.46 10.73
C ALA A 352 12.47 8.55 11.70
N GLU A 353 13.31 7.65 11.18
CA GLU A 353 14.13 6.71 11.95
C GLU A 353 15.17 7.45 12.79
N MET A 354 15.85 8.42 12.18
CA MET A 354 16.83 9.27 12.87
C MET A 354 16.13 10.11 13.94
N GLU A 355 14.97 10.69 13.64
CA GLU A 355 14.22 11.47 14.61
C GLU A 355 13.69 10.61 15.77
N ALA A 356 13.28 9.36 15.52
CA ALA A 356 12.88 8.45 16.60
C ALA A 356 14.05 8.18 17.57
N LEU A 357 15.26 7.93 17.03
CA LEU A 357 16.48 7.77 17.82
C LEU A 357 16.83 9.05 18.60
N LEU A 358 16.79 10.21 17.94
CA LEU A 358 17.07 11.51 18.57
C LEU A 358 16.03 11.85 19.64
N SER A 359 14.75 11.54 19.41
CA SER A 359 13.66 11.73 20.37
C SER A 359 13.86 10.90 21.63
N SER A 360 14.28 9.63 21.47
CA SER A 360 14.69 8.78 22.59
C SER A 360 15.85 9.39 23.37
N ALA A 361 16.89 9.86 22.67
CA ALA A 361 18.07 10.47 23.30
C ALA A 361 17.74 11.76 24.05
N ARG A 362 16.95 12.66 23.45
CA ARG A 362 16.50 13.91 24.08
C ARG A 362 15.65 13.66 25.33
N SER A 363 14.89 12.57 25.33
CA SER A 363 14.06 12.15 26.47
C SER A 363 14.84 11.39 27.55
N GLY A 364 16.14 11.14 27.36
CA GLY A 364 16.96 10.37 28.29
C GLY A 364 16.63 8.88 28.32
N VAL A 365 15.95 8.35 27.30
CA VAL A 365 15.53 6.95 27.23
C VAL A 365 16.54 6.13 26.41
N ASN A 366 17.03 5.05 26.99
CA ASN A 366 18.00 4.15 26.34
C ASN A 366 17.31 3.24 25.31
N CYS A 367 17.58 3.49 24.03
CA CYS A 367 17.10 2.70 22.89
C CYS A 367 17.97 1.50 22.52
N SER A 368 19.11 1.25 23.16
CA SER A 368 19.90 0.05 22.91
C SER A 368 19.10 -1.21 23.24
N GLY A 369 19.14 -2.21 22.36
CA GLY A 369 18.36 -3.45 22.42
C GLY A 369 16.87 -3.26 22.13
N SER A 370 16.46 -2.14 21.54
CA SER A 370 15.06 -1.88 21.14
C SER A 370 14.77 -2.34 19.71
N ASP A 371 13.47 -2.38 19.37
CA ASP A 371 12.97 -2.64 18.03
C ASP A 371 12.47 -1.32 17.39
N LEU A 372 12.70 -1.13 16.10
CA LEU A 372 12.26 0.03 15.33
C LEU A 372 11.22 -0.38 14.28
N TYR A 373 10.08 0.28 14.27
CA TYR A 373 9.04 0.11 13.25
C TYR A 373 9.04 1.34 12.35
N CYS A 374 9.04 1.17 11.02
CA CYS A 374 9.06 2.28 10.07
C CYS A 374 8.07 2.05 8.92
N THR A 375 7.40 3.10 8.47
CA THR A 375 6.44 3.02 7.35
C THR A 375 7.10 2.85 5.97
N THR A 376 8.43 2.90 5.89
CA THR A 376 9.24 2.67 4.68
C THR A 376 10.52 1.92 5.07
N PHE A 377 11.19 1.31 4.09
CA PHE A 377 12.49 0.69 4.33
C PHE A 377 13.56 1.76 4.66
N PRO A 378 14.33 1.63 5.76
CA PRO A 378 15.35 2.61 6.10
C PRO A 378 16.45 2.77 5.04
N CYS A 379 16.72 4.02 4.68
CA CYS A 379 17.82 4.31 3.74
C CYS A 379 19.18 3.95 4.35
N HIS A 380 20.21 3.82 3.52
CA HIS A 380 21.57 3.47 3.95
C HIS A 380 22.15 4.50 4.95
N ASN A 381 21.74 5.77 4.86
CA ASN A 381 22.12 6.79 5.83
C ASN A 381 21.43 6.59 7.20
N CYS A 382 20.17 6.12 7.23
CA CYS A 382 19.50 5.76 8.48
C CYS A 382 20.07 4.47 9.08
N ALA A 383 20.37 3.48 8.24
CA ALA A 383 20.84 2.16 8.63
C ALA A 383 22.08 2.22 9.53
N LYS A 384 23.11 3.02 9.18
CA LYS A 384 24.29 3.18 10.03
C LYS A 384 23.97 3.72 11.43
N HIS A 385 22.97 4.59 11.57
CA HIS A 385 22.54 5.13 12.88
C HIS A 385 21.76 4.08 13.67
N ILE A 386 20.91 3.29 13.00
CA ILE A 386 20.18 2.16 13.59
C ILE A 386 21.18 1.15 14.18
N VAL A 387 22.19 0.75 13.39
CA VAL A 387 23.25 -0.16 13.84
C VAL A 387 24.03 0.46 15.01
N ALA A 388 24.51 1.70 14.88
CA ALA A 388 25.29 2.36 15.92
C ALA A 388 24.52 2.60 17.23
N ALA A 389 23.20 2.77 17.17
CA ALA A 389 22.34 2.91 18.35
C ALA A 389 22.10 1.58 19.08
N GLY A 390 22.50 0.45 18.50
CA GLY A 390 22.27 -0.88 19.06
C GLY A 390 20.82 -1.33 18.96
N ILE A 391 20.11 -0.93 17.91
CA ILE A 391 18.78 -1.46 17.59
C ILE A 391 18.90 -2.93 17.21
N LYS A 392 18.01 -3.78 17.72
CA LYS A 392 18.04 -5.22 17.49
C LYS A 392 17.26 -5.62 16.23
N ARG A 393 16.10 -5.01 16.02
CA ARG A 393 15.14 -5.40 14.98
C ARG A 393 14.52 -4.18 14.33
N VAL A 394 14.30 -4.25 13.02
CA VAL A 394 13.64 -3.24 12.21
C VAL A 394 12.50 -3.90 11.46
N VAL A 395 11.28 -3.40 11.65
CA VAL A 395 10.07 -3.84 10.94
C VAL A 395 9.64 -2.74 9.98
N TYR A 396 9.49 -3.04 8.69
CA TYR A 396 9.21 -2.03 7.66
C TYR A 396 8.10 -2.41 6.68
N VAL A 397 7.45 -1.42 6.08
CA VAL A 397 6.45 -1.63 5.01
C VAL A 397 7.08 -1.29 3.66
N GLU A 398 7.67 -2.25 2.93
CA GLU A 398 8.13 -2.02 1.54
C GLU A 398 8.40 -3.36 0.81
N PRO A 399 7.94 -3.55 -0.43
CA PRO A 399 8.17 -4.81 -1.15
C PRO A 399 9.50 -4.84 -1.92
N TYR A 400 10.07 -3.66 -2.22
CA TYR A 400 11.28 -3.50 -3.02
C TYR A 400 12.23 -2.47 -2.38
N PRO A 401 13.08 -2.89 -1.43
CA PRO A 401 14.06 -2.01 -0.83
C PRO A 401 15.04 -1.45 -1.89
N LYS A 402 15.03 -0.13 -2.14
CA LYS A 402 16.06 0.55 -2.98
C LYS A 402 17.34 0.89 -2.22
N SER A 403 17.31 0.71 -0.89
CA SER A 403 18.38 1.11 0.01
C SER A 403 19.60 0.22 -0.15
N LYS A 404 20.79 0.83 -0.10
CA LYS A 404 22.08 0.14 -0.01
C LYS A 404 22.41 -0.35 1.40
N ALA A 405 21.47 -0.27 2.36
CA ALA A 405 21.69 -0.68 3.74
C ALA A 405 22.23 -2.11 3.85
N LEU A 406 21.60 -3.07 3.16
CA LEU A 406 22.01 -4.48 3.18
C LEU A 406 23.37 -4.70 2.51
N GLU A 407 23.68 -3.94 1.47
CA GLU A 407 24.95 -4.04 0.75
C GLU A 407 26.10 -3.47 1.59
N PHE A 408 25.93 -2.25 2.12
CA PHE A 408 26.96 -1.51 2.84
C PHE A 408 27.16 -1.99 4.28
N HIS A 409 26.17 -2.64 4.86
CA HIS A 409 26.20 -3.17 6.22
C HIS A 409 25.85 -4.66 6.24
N SER A 410 26.31 -5.42 5.23
CA SER A 410 26.10 -6.88 5.17
C SER A 410 26.74 -7.63 6.34
N ASP A 411 27.73 -7.01 7.00
CA ASP A 411 28.36 -7.49 8.24
C ASP A 411 27.47 -7.31 9.48
N ALA A 412 26.55 -6.33 9.46
CA ALA A 412 25.78 -5.92 10.64
C ALA A 412 24.26 -6.01 10.49
N ILE A 413 23.73 -6.19 9.27
CA ILE A 413 22.30 -6.23 8.96
C ILE A 413 21.95 -7.53 8.24
N SER A 414 20.80 -8.14 8.57
CA SER A 414 20.29 -9.34 7.89
C SER A 414 18.79 -9.27 7.65
N LEU A 415 18.31 -9.87 6.56
CA LEU A 415 16.87 -10.01 6.25
C LEU A 415 16.17 -11.18 6.99
N GLY A 416 16.82 -11.76 8.01
CA GLY A 416 16.35 -12.95 8.71
C GLY A 416 17.01 -13.15 10.07
N ASN A 417 16.81 -14.33 10.66
CA ASN A 417 17.19 -14.70 12.03
C ASN A 417 18.70 -14.92 12.21
N ASN A 418 19.52 -13.90 11.96
CA ASN A 418 20.87 -13.85 12.51
C ASN A 418 20.85 -13.02 13.80
N PRO A 419 20.99 -13.65 14.99
CA PRO A 419 20.89 -12.94 16.27
C PRO A 419 22.05 -11.96 16.51
N ASP A 420 23.16 -12.10 15.78
CA ASP A 420 24.33 -11.22 15.91
C ASP A 420 24.18 -9.93 15.09
N ASN A 421 23.20 -9.87 14.17
CA ASN A 421 22.93 -8.74 13.30
C ASN A 421 21.66 -7.98 13.72
N VAL A 422 21.52 -6.75 13.21
CA VAL A 422 20.25 -6.06 13.21
C VAL A 422 19.33 -6.72 12.19
N VAL A 423 18.24 -7.31 12.68
CA VAL A 423 17.29 -8.04 11.83
C VAL A 423 16.33 -7.05 11.17
N PHE A 424 16.31 -7.02 9.84
CA PHE A 424 15.35 -6.26 9.05
C PHE A 424 14.30 -7.22 8.51
N GLU A 425 13.02 -6.96 8.80
CA GLU A 425 11.92 -7.82 8.36
C GLU A 425 10.72 -7.01 7.86
N PRO A 426 9.99 -7.52 6.86
CA PRO A 426 8.78 -6.89 6.38
C PRO A 426 7.67 -6.95 7.43
N PHE A 427 6.85 -5.91 7.50
CA PHE A 427 5.66 -5.86 8.33
C PHE A 427 4.58 -6.80 7.80
N ILE A 428 4.03 -7.63 8.67
CA ILE A 428 2.97 -8.59 8.37
C ILE A 428 1.80 -8.37 9.32
N GLY A 429 0.58 -8.24 8.78
CA GLY A 429 -0.64 -8.03 9.54
C GLY A 429 -1.55 -6.97 8.94
N VAL A 430 -2.43 -6.43 9.77
CA VAL A 430 -3.36 -5.35 9.41
C VAL A 430 -2.61 -4.03 9.22
N GLY A 431 -2.77 -3.45 8.04
CA GLY A 431 -2.23 -2.15 7.69
C GLY A 431 -2.91 -1.00 8.43
N PRO A 432 -2.21 0.14 8.62
CA PRO A 432 -2.72 1.26 9.40
C PRO A 432 -4.07 1.82 8.94
N ARG A 433 -4.35 1.76 7.63
CA ARG A 433 -5.59 2.26 7.02
C ARG A 433 -6.83 1.52 7.51
N SER A 434 -6.72 0.22 7.73
CA SER A 434 -7.83 -0.64 8.18
C SER A 434 -7.84 -0.85 9.69
N PHE A 435 -6.84 -0.31 10.41
CA PHE A 435 -6.67 -0.55 11.85
C PHE A 435 -7.90 -0.14 12.67
N PHE A 436 -8.40 1.09 12.50
CA PHE A 436 -9.60 1.56 13.21
C PHE A 436 -10.84 0.76 12.85
N ASN A 437 -11.08 0.53 11.54
CA ASN A 437 -12.26 -0.17 11.06
C ASN A 437 -12.32 -1.63 11.52
N LEU A 438 -11.19 -2.28 11.78
CA LEU A 438 -11.14 -3.68 12.16
C LEU A 438 -10.98 -3.94 13.66
N PHE A 439 -10.34 -3.04 14.40
CA PHE A 439 -10.09 -3.24 15.84
C PHE A 439 -10.94 -2.38 16.77
N SER A 440 -11.57 -1.32 16.27
CA SER A 440 -12.60 -0.61 17.04
C SER A 440 -13.81 -1.52 17.23
N THR A 441 -14.64 -1.31 18.26
CA THR A 441 -15.94 -2.01 18.38
C THR A 441 -17.11 -1.15 17.92
N ASN A 442 -16.93 0.17 17.80
CA ASN A 442 -18.02 1.14 17.57
C ASN A 442 -17.63 2.41 16.78
N LEU A 443 -16.35 2.63 16.48
CA LEU A 443 -15.86 3.83 15.77
C LEU A 443 -15.56 3.60 14.28
N GLY A 444 -15.81 2.39 13.76
CA GLY A 444 -15.57 2.06 12.36
C GLY A 444 -16.75 2.40 11.46
N SER A 445 -16.56 2.33 10.13
CA SER A 445 -17.61 2.49 9.12
C SER A 445 -18.58 1.28 9.02
N GLY A 446 -18.33 0.22 9.79
CA GLY A 446 -19.17 -0.99 9.84
C GLY A 446 -20.05 -1.05 11.10
N TYR A 447 -20.86 -2.11 11.20
CA TYR A 447 -21.74 -2.31 12.35
C TYR A 447 -20.95 -2.51 13.66
N PRO A 448 -21.52 -2.14 14.83
CA PRO A 448 -20.87 -2.37 16.11
C PRO A 448 -20.68 -3.85 16.43
N VAL A 449 -19.48 -4.24 16.87
CA VAL A 449 -19.17 -5.64 17.18
C VAL A 449 -19.50 -5.94 18.66
N ALA A 450 -20.56 -6.70 18.89
CA ALA A 450 -20.93 -7.18 20.22
C ALA A 450 -19.99 -8.29 20.70
N ARG A 451 -19.47 -8.15 21.92
CA ARG A 451 -18.57 -9.14 22.56
C ARG A 451 -19.24 -9.96 23.65
N LYS A 452 -20.40 -9.49 24.15
CA LYS A 452 -21.17 -10.14 25.20
C LYS A 452 -22.67 -9.96 24.95
N ASN A 453 -23.47 -10.90 25.45
CA ASN A 453 -24.93 -10.75 25.54
C ASN A 453 -25.31 -9.89 26.77
N ASP A 454 -26.60 -9.63 26.94
CA ASP A 454 -27.14 -8.83 28.06
C ASP A 454 -26.88 -9.48 29.43
N ASP A 455 -26.74 -10.81 29.46
CA ASP A 455 -26.39 -11.59 30.66
C ASP A 455 -24.89 -11.53 31.01
N GLY A 456 -24.07 -10.92 30.14
CA GLY A 456 -22.62 -10.77 30.34
C GLY A 456 -21.78 -11.95 29.85
N GLU A 457 -22.39 -12.94 29.21
CA GLU A 457 -21.71 -14.09 28.62
C GLU A 457 -21.14 -13.74 27.23
N ILE A 458 -20.11 -14.46 26.81
CA ILE A 458 -19.48 -14.25 25.50
C ILE A 458 -20.46 -14.55 24.36
N VAL A 459 -20.47 -13.70 23.33
CA VAL A 459 -21.23 -13.96 22.10
C VAL A 459 -20.58 -15.11 21.33
N GLU A 460 -21.38 -16.12 20.98
CA GLU A 460 -20.96 -17.18 20.09
C GLU A 460 -20.88 -16.64 18.65
N TRP A 461 -19.70 -16.72 18.04
CA TRP A 461 -19.47 -16.30 16.65
C TRP A 461 -19.21 -17.54 15.80
N LYS A 462 -19.97 -17.68 14.70
CA LYS A 462 -19.90 -18.81 13.76
C LYS A 462 -19.61 -18.31 12.36
N GLU A 463 -18.63 -18.93 11.71
CA GLU A 463 -18.11 -18.55 10.39
C GLU A 463 -19.22 -18.57 9.33
N GLU A 464 -20.10 -19.57 9.37
CA GLU A 464 -21.16 -19.79 8.38
C GLU A 464 -22.23 -18.68 8.39
N SER A 465 -22.44 -18.08 9.57
CA SER A 465 -23.42 -17.01 9.80
C SER A 465 -22.82 -15.61 9.82
N ALA A 466 -21.49 -15.50 9.77
CA ALA A 466 -20.81 -14.23 9.92
C ALA A 466 -21.10 -13.30 8.73
N LYS A 467 -21.25 -12.01 9.03
CA LYS A 467 -21.48 -10.96 8.04
C LYS A 467 -20.21 -10.13 7.90
N LEU A 468 -19.89 -9.71 6.67
CA LEU A 468 -18.82 -8.75 6.43
C LEU A 468 -19.06 -7.50 7.30
N ARG A 469 -18.03 -7.07 8.02
CA ARG A 469 -18.12 -6.01 9.01
C ARG A 469 -18.43 -4.65 8.38
N THR A 470 -17.66 -4.27 7.38
CA THR A 470 -17.86 -3.05 6.59
C THR A 470 -18.57 -3.44 5.29
N GLN A 471 -19.89 -3.28 5.28
CA GLN A 471 -20.72 -3.74 4.18
C GLN A 471 -20.80 -2.69 3.08
N MET A 472 -20.69 -3.14 1.84
CA MET A 472 -20.86 -2.32 0.67
C MET A 472 -22.31 -2.38 0.21
N LEU A 473 -23.03 -1.26 0.35
CA LEU A 473 -24.42 -1.18 -0.07
C LEU A 473 -24.51 -1.12 -1.60
N PRO A 474 -25.39 -1.90 -2.26
CA PRO A 474 -25.63 -1.87 -3.71
C PRO A 474 -25.75 -0.47 -4.32
N CYS A 475 -26.52 0.42 -3.67
CA CYS A 475 -26.69 1.81 -4.09
C CYS A 475 -25.41 2.66 -4.05
N SER A 476 -24.32 2.17 -3.44
CA SER A 476 -23.05 2.91 -3.30
C SER A 476 -22.09 2.72 -4.47
N TYR A 477 -22.13 1.57 -5.17
CA TYR A 477 -21.11 1.21 -6.17
C TYR A 477 -21.68 0.88 -7.55
N MET A 478 -22.93 0.43 -7.67
CA MET A 478 -23.48 -0.02 -8.96
C MET A 478 -23.56 1.11 -9.99
N ASP A 479 -24.03 2.29 -9.57
CA ASP A 479 -24.02 3.49 -10.42
C ASP A 479 -22.60 3.94 -10.78
N ARG A 480 -21.65 3.75 -9.85
CA ARG A 480 -20.24 4.09 -10.06
C ARG A 480 -19.57 3.15 -11.06
N GLU A 481 -19.93 1.87 -11.06
CA GLU A 481 -19.49 0.92 -12.08
C GLU A 481 -20.08 1.23 -13.46
N ALA A 482 -21.37 1.58 -13.53
CA ALA A 482 -21.99 1.99 -14.79
C ALA A 482 -21.30 3.25 -15.35
N ALA A 483 -20.98 4.22 -14.49
CA ALA A 483 -20.17 5.37 -14.86
C ALA A 483 -18.75 4.97 -15.31
N ALA A 484 -18.12 4.01 -14.64
CA ALA A 484 -16.82 3.45 -15.04
C ALA A 484 -16.87 2.80 -16.43
N ALA A 485 -17.95 2.08 -16.74
CA ALA A 485 -18.19 1.49 -18.05
C ALA A 485 -18.31 2.56 -19.14
N ASN A 486 -19.09 3.61 -18.91
CA ASN A 486 -19.22 4.72 -19.84
C ASN A 486 -17.89 5.46 -20.09
N LEU A 487 -17.10 5.67 -19.04
CA LEU A 487 -15.76 6.26 -19.16
C LEU A 487 -14.82 5.38 -20.01
N LEU A 488 -14.86 4.06 -19.79
CA LEU A 488 -14.06 3.12 -20.57
C LEU A 488 -14.52 3.06 -22.03
N SER A 489 -15.83 3.04 -22.31
CA SER A 489 -16.37 3.06 -23.67
C SER A 489 -15.99 4.33 -24.41
N THR A 490 -16.01 5.51 -23.76
CA THR A 490 -15.56 6.77 -24.37
C THR A 490 -14.11 6.68 -24.84
N TYR A 491 -13.27 5.96 -24.11
CA TYR A 491 -11.90 5.70 -24.53
C TYR A 491 -11.83 4.71 -25.71
N ILE A 492 -12.60 3.63 -25.70
CA ILE A 492 -12.60 2.60 -26.76
C ILE A 492 -13.18 3.15 -28.08
N GLU A 493 -14.22 3.99 -28.01
CA GLU A 493 -14.90 4.57 -29.18
C GLU A 493 -14.19 5.82 -29.72
N GLY A 494 -13.38 6.50 -28.89
CA GLY A 494 -12.56 7.64 -29.27
C GLY A 494 -11.24 7.29 -29.95
N THR A 495 -11.07 6.02 -30.37
CA THR A 495 -9.94 5.51 -31.17
C THR A 495 -10.37 5.16 -32.57
#